data_AF-A0A9P6FB47-F1
#
_entry.id   AF-A0A9P6FB47-F1
#
_cell.length_a   1.000
_cell.length_b   1.000
_cell.length_c   1.000
_cell.angle_alpha   90.00
_cell.angle_beta   90.00
_cell.angle_gamma   90.00
#
_symmetry.space_group_name_H-M   'P 1'
#
loop_
_entity.id
_entity.type
_entity.pdbx_description
1 polymer ?
#
loop_
_entity_poly.entity_id
_entity_poly.type
_entity_poly.pdbx_seq_one_letter_code
_entity_poly.pdbx_strand_id
1 'polypeptide(L)'
;MAIFGAQWASTLVELPTLTFHHAILPLSIFSALHGIRVSMAYRQAIEQAAAQSLRDGKDPQPTRLPWGQALLSVLAMSLGGGFSASMLLGMPPSWLGSNVVVPTYTLSFLLIQYTYLYDILKDMVPPAVLDSVLIVADGSLRALSIAKLGVDGSRMRFAADSHYPGATEPWFAMLFLGMISGSGGGMWGDFLKLKTHKWTLSTPSWASAATYDMKAALLSAFFYAASTSPQFYSLLHNGGSDDADKEGGFVAHGGMLETSDAKAMTMLVMCTLLLGKRAEETVVQLAKSFQSNATTTAIPPRKSLRSSSTAASKKKHDDEIEEDDDESSYKPLTRRGFDDATEEEGEEEEEEDEEQEAKKTTRGGGRKKSSTTTTTTTTTSRRSAKSASVEPSSSEVPLTRSTRLRKPTRQEL
;
A
#
# COMPACT_ATOMS: atom_id res chain seq x y z
N MET A 1 17.39 -32.15 12.86
CA MET A 1 16.45 -31.38 12.02
C MET A 1 16.95 -29.99 11.66
N ALA A 2 17.63 -29.24 12.55
CA ALA A 2 18.03 -27.84 12.35
C ALA A 2 18.63 -27.45 10.98
N ILE A 3 19.41 -28.32 10.32
CA ILE A 3 20.05 -28.03 9.02
C ILE A 3 19.03 -27.69 7.91
N PHE A 4 17.84 -28.32 7.93
CA PHE A 4 16.76 -27.96 6.99
C PHE A 4 16.09 -26.61 7.30
N GLY A 5 16.32 -26.04 8.49
CA GLY A 5 15.74 -24.76 8.92
C GLY A 5 16.34 -23.55 8.21
N ALA A 6 17.67 -23.37 8.26
CA ALA A 6 18.29 -22.15 7.71
C ALA A 6 18.17 -22.03 6.17
N GLN A 7 17.97 -23.14 5.45
CA GLN A 7 17.98 -23.16 3.98
C GLN A 7 16.64 -22.72 3.34
N TRP A 8 15.48 -22.96 3.98
CA TRP A 8 14.21 -22.53 3.39
C TRP A 8 14.01 -21.02 3.50
N ALA A 9 14.39 -20.42 4.63
CA ALA A 9 14.20 -18.99 4.87
C ALA A 9 15.07 -18.12 3.97
N SER A 10 16.36 -18.46 3.85
CA SER A 10 17.28 -17.83 2.89
C SER A 10 16.74 -17.95 1.46
N THR A 11 16.34 -19.14 1.03
CA THR A 11 15.71 -19.35 -0.30
C THR A 11 14.47 -18.45 -0.50
N LEU A 12 13.54 -18.38 0.44
CA LEU A 12 12.34 -17.54 0.31
C LEU A 12 12.68 -16.03 0.27
N VAL A 13 13.64 -15.57 1.07
CA VAL A 13 14.08 -14.16 1.07
C VAL A 13 14.82 -13.81 -0.23
N GLU A 14 15.47 -14.77 -0.88
CA GLU A 14 16.12 -14.61 -2.18
C GLU A 14 15.16 -14.71 -3.37
N LEU A 15 14.02 -15.41 -3.27
CA LEU A 15 13.07 -15.58 -4.38
C LEU A 15 12.68 -14.26 -5.08
N PRO A 16 12.37 -13.13 -4.37
CA PRO A 16 12.06 -11.87 -5.04
C PRO A 16 13.26 -11.17 -5.69
N THR A 17 14.49 -11.66 -5.49
CA THR A 17 15.70 -11.21 -6.19
C THR A 17 15.96 -11.97 -7.49
N LEU A 18 15.26 -13.09 -7.73
CA LEU A 18 15.36 -13.89 -8.95
C LEU A 18 14.99 -13.04 -10.18
N THR A 19 15.90 -12.98 -11.16
CA THR A 19 15.72 -12.20 -12.40
C THR A 19 15.49 -13.10 -13.62
N PHE A 20 14.83 -12.58 -14.65
CA PHE A 20 14.62 -13.34 -15.89
C PHE A 20 15.94 -13.71 -16.58
N HIS A 21 16.91 -12.79 -16.68
CA HIS A 21 18.26 -13.09 -17.14
C HIS A 21 19.27 -12.02 -16.71
N HIS A 22 20.21 -12.37 -15.81
CA HIS A 22 21.14 -11.42 -15.17
C HIS A 22 21.88 -10.46 -16.12
N ALA A 23 22.22 -10.88 -17.35
CA ALA A 23 22.99 -10.08 -18.30
C ALA A 23 22.17 -9.43 -19.44
N ILE A 24 20.87 -9.71 -19.56
CA ILE A 24 20.03 -9.25 -20.70
C ILE A 24 18.74 -8.61 -20.21
N LEU A 25 18.09 -9.23 -19.22
CA LEU A 25 16.82 -8.81 -18.67
C LEU A 25 16.86 -8.95 -17.14
N PRO A 26 17.63 -8.10 -16.42
CA PRO A 26 17.83 -8.18 -14.97
C PRO A 26 16.60 -7.68 -14.17
N LEU A 27 15.40 -7.86 -14.71
CA LEU A 27 14.14 -7.51 -14.05
C LEU A 27 13.78 -8.62 -13.06
N SER A 28 13.39 -8.27 -11.83
CA SER A 28 12.88 -9.25 -10.86
C SER A 28 11.58 -9.87 -11.36
N ILE A 29 11.49 -11.20 -11.31
CA ILE A 29 10.29 -11.96 -11.69
C ILE A 29 9.13 -11.59 -10.76
N PHE A 30 9.38 -11.46 -9.46
CA PHE A 30 8.36 -11.04 -8.49
C PHE A 30 7.87 -9.61 -8.76
N SER A 31 8.78 -8.67 -9.08
CA SER A 31 8.38 -7.30 -9.42
C SER A 31 7.56 -7.25 -10.72
N ALA A 32 7.89 -8.08 -11.71
CA ALA A 32 7.07 -8.21 -12.91
C ALA A 32 5.68 -8.81 -12.61
N LEU A 33 5.60 -9.84 -11.76
CA LEU A 33 4.32 -10.44 -11.36
C LEU A 33 3.43 -9.47 -10.55
N HIS A 34 3.99 -8.72 -9.60
CA HIS A 34 3.27 -7.65 -8.91
C HIS A 34 2.83 -6.54 -9.88
N GLY A 35 3.71 -6.13 -10.81
CA GLY A 35 3.38 -5.16 -11.87
C GLY A 35 2.25 -5.62 -12.79
N ILE A 36 2.26 -6.90 -13.18
CA ILE A 36 1.17 -7.55 -13.92
C ILE A 36 -0.11 -7.51 -13.11
N ARG A 37 -0.09 -7.94 -11.84
CA ARG A 37 -1.26 -7.94 -10.95
C ARG A 37 -1.89 -6.54 -10.81
N VAL A 38 -1.08 -5.52 -10.54
CA VAL A 38 -1.57 -4.13 -10.43
C VAL A 38 -2.14 -3.65 -11.77
N SER A 39 -1.50 -3.99 -12.89
CA SER A 39 -1.99 -3.64 -14.23
C SER A 39 -3.30 -4.35 -14.59
N MET A 40 -3.47 -5.62 -14.21
CA MET A 40 -4.70 -6.38 -14.42
C MET A 40 -5.84 -5.81 -13.59
N ALA A 41 -5.61 -5.56 -12.29
CA ALA A 41 -6.59 -4.94 -11.40
C ALA A 41 -6.97 -3.52 -11.84
N TYR A 42 -6.03 -2.77 -12.44
CA TYR A 42 -6.32 -1.48 -13.07
C TYR A 42 -7.20 -1.63 -14.32
N ARG A 43 -6.84 -2.52 -15.25
CA ARG A 43 -7.62 -2.78 -16.47
C ARG A 43 -9.06 -3.19 -16.14
N GLN A 44 -9.22 -4.13 -15.21
CA GLN A 44 -10.52 -4.58 -14.71
C GLN A 44 -11.35 -3.45 -14.11
N ALA A 45 -10.75 -2.55 -13.32
CA ALA A 45 -11.48 -1.42 -12.72
C ALA A 45 -11.97 -0.41 -13.79
N ILE A 46 -11.17 -0.14 -14.82
CA ILE A 46 -11.58 0.74 -15.93
C ILE A 46 -12.65 0.06 -16.81
N GLU A 47 -12.51 -1.24 -17.10
CA GLU A 47 -13.51 -2.05 -17.80
C GLU A 47 -14.85 -2.08 -17.01
N GLN A 48 -14.81 -2.22 -15.69
CA GLN A 48 -15.98 -2.17 -14.81
C GLN A 48 -16.63 -0.78 -14.75
N ALA A 49 -15.84 0.29 -14.63
CA ALA A 49 -16.36 1.67 -14.60
C ALA A 49 -17.06 2.05 -15.91
N ALA A 50 -16.52 1.61 -17.06
CA ALA A 50 -17.16 1.77 -18.36
C ALA A 50 -18.46 0.94 -18.48
N ALA A 51 -18.46 -0.31 -18.02
CA ALA A 51 -19.66 -1.14 -17.98
C ALA A 51 -20.74 -0.59 -17.03
N GLN A 52 -20.35 0.13 -15.97
CA GLN A 52 -21.28 0.80 -15.07
C GLN A 52 -21.88 2.08 -15.69
N SER A 53 -21.10 2.92 -16.39
CA SER A 53 -21.66 4.15 -16.98
C SER A 53 -22.79 3.84 -17.99
N LEU A 54 -22.62 2.77 -18.77
CA LEU A 54 -23.65 2.23 -19.68
C LEU A 54 -24.92 1.76 -18.95
N ARG A 55 -24.80 1.13 -17.77
CA ARG A 55 -25.95 0.69 -16.96
C ARG A 55 -26.68 1.85 -16.30
N ASP A 56 -25.94 2.88 -15.92
CA ASP A 56 -26.46 4.11 -15.31
C ASP A 56 -27.15 5.03 -16.34
N GLY A 57 -27.18 4.68 -17.63
CA GLY A 57 -27.72 5.52 -18.70
C GLY A 57 -26.88 6.77 -19.00
N LYS A 58 -25.60 6.78 -18.59
CA LYS A 58 -24.65 7.88 -18.77
C LYS A 58 -23.81 7.67 -20.03
N ASP A 59 -23.13 8.72 -20.48
CA ASP A 59 -22.23 8.67 -21.63
C ASP A 59 -21.25 7.48 -21.55
N PRO A 60 -21.03 6.74 -22.65
CA PRO A 60 -20.14 5.59 -22.68
C PRO A 60 -18.70 6.01 -22.36
N GLN A 61 -18.19 5.64 -21.18
CA GLN A 61 -16.80 5.90 -20.84
C GLN A 61 -15.88 4.93 -21.62
N PRO A 62 -14.72 5.38 -22.12
CA PRO A 62 -13.83 4.53 -22.90
C PRO A 62 -13.21 3.43 -22.03
N THR A 63 -13.13 2.20 -22.56
CA THR A 63 -12.51 1.06 -21.85
C THR A 63 -10.99 1.16 -21.70
N ARG A 64 -10.37 2.21 -22.26
CA ARG A 64 -8.94 2.52 -22.15
C ARG A 64 -8.75 4.02 -21.90
N LEU A 65 -7.75 4.35 -21.10
CA LEU A 65 -7.37 5.73 -20.78
C LEU A 65 -6.10 6.16 -21.52
N PRO A 66 -5.82 7.48 -21.61
CA PRO A 66 -4.56 8.00 -22.13
C PRO A 66 -3.35 7.32 -21.47
N TRP A 67 -2.40 6.85 -22.28
CA TRP A 67 -1.34 5.94 -21.82
C TRP A 67 -0.51 6.49 -20.64
N GLY A 68 -0.22 7.81 -20.63
CA GLY A 68 0.51 8.46 -19.54
C GLY A 68 -0.26 8.53 -18.22
N GLN A 69 -1.59 8.75 -18.28
CA GLN A 69 -2.48 8.67 -17.12
C GLN A 69 -2.47 7.23 -16.58
N ALA A 70 -2.76 6.26 -17.44
CA ALA A 70 -2.82 4.85 -17.07
C ALA A 70 -1.49 4.31 -16.51
N LEU A 71 -0.35 4.70 -17.10
CA LEU A 71 0.98 4.33 -16.61
C LEU A 71 1.27 4.95 -15.23
N LEU A 72 1.01 6.24 -15.05
CA LEU A 72 1.23 6.92 -13.76
C LEU A 72 0.32 6.37 -12.65
N SER A 73 -0.92 5.96 -12.98
CA SER A 73 -1.78 5.22 -12.06
C SER A 73 -1.16 3.89 -11.60
N VAL A 74 -0.67 3.07 -12.53
CA VAL A 74 -0.04 1.78 -12.18
C VAL A 74 1.28 1.97 -11.44
N LEU A 75 2.11 2.94 -11.81
CA LEU A 75 3.34 3.27 -11.08
C LEU A 75 3.05 3.73 -9.65
N ALA A 76 2.08 4.64 -9.45
CA ALA A 76 1.71 5.12 -8.11
C ALA A 76 1.14 4.01 -7.22
N MET A 77 0.33 3.10 -7.78
CA MET A 77 -0.18 1.94 -7.04
C MET A 77 0.89 0.88 -6.75
N SER A 78 1.87 0.68 -7.64
CA SER A 78 2.94 -0.32 -7.44
C SER A 78 4.07 0.17 -6.53
N LEU A 79 4.37 1.47 -6.56
CA LEU A 79 5.49 2.08 -5.82
C LEU A 79 5.06 2.82 -4.55
N GLY A 80 3.76 3.12 -4.39
CA GLY A 80 3.24 4.05 -3.38
C GLY A 80 3.57 3.70 -1.93
N GLY A 81 3.62 2.40 -1.58
CA GLY A 81 3.98 1.95 -0.23
C GLY A 81 5.43 2.27 0.12
N GLY A 82 6.38 1.82 -0.71
CA GLY A 82 7.80 2.14 -0.56
C GLY A 82 8.09 3.64 -0.65
N PHE A 83 7.42 4.36 -1.57
CA PHE A 83 7.54 5.81 -1.71
C PHE A 83 7.12 6.56 -0.43
N SER A 84 5.93 6.27 0.11
CA SER A 84 5.44 6.92 1.33
C SER A 84 6.29 6.58 2.55
N ALA A 85 6.72 5.32 2.69
CA ALA A 85 7.61 4.90 3.78
C ALA A 85 8.99 5.61 3.71
N SER A 86 9.62 5.68 2.53
CA SER A 86 10.88 6.42 2.36
C SER A 86 10.72 7.91 2.66
N MET A 87 9.66 8.56 2.17
CA MET A 87 9.42 9.99 2.42
C MET A 87 9.23 10.30 3.91
N LEU A 88 8.47 9.46 4.64
CA LEU A 88 8.27 9.63 6.09
C LEU A 88 9.54 9.37 6.92
N LEU A 89 10.50 8.59 6.40
CA LEU A 89 11.83 8.41 6.99
C LEU A 89 12.83 9.52 6.62
N GLY A 90 12.45 10.47 5.74
CA GLY A 90 13.37 11.46 5.17
C GLY A 90 14.38 10.87 4.19
N MET A 91 14.11 9.68 3.64
CA MET A 91 14.98 8.97 2.70
C MET A 91 14.53 9.18 1.25
N PRO A 92 15.46 9.25 0.27
CA PRO A 92 15.09 9.25 -1.14
C PRO A 92 14.39 7.94 -1.52
N PRO A 93 13.24 7.97 -2.22
CA PRO A 93 12.55 6.77 -2.68
C PRO A 93 13.45 5.82 -3.46
N SER A 94 13.54 4.55 -3.03
CA SER A 94 14.50 3.57 -3.55
C SER A 94 14.41 3.30 -5.06
N TRP A 95 13.23 3.53 -5.67
CA TRP A 95 13.03 3.38 -7.10
C TRP A 95 13.74 4.45 -7.95
N LEU A 96 14.03 5.64 -7.39
CA LEU A 96 14.83 6.67 -8.07
C LEU A 96 16.29 6.25 -8.23
N GLY A 97 16.81 5.40 -7.33
CA GLY A 97 18.14 4.81 -7.41
C GLY A 97 18.22 3.54 -8.27
N SER A 98 17.12 3.11 -8.90
CA SER A 98 17.06 1.82 -9.60
C SER A 98 16.62 1.96 -11.06
N ASN A 99 17.61 1.80 -11.95
CA ASN A 99 17.42 1.70 -13.41
C ASN A 99 16.59 0.48 -13.86
N VAL A 100 16.17 -0.40 -12.93
CA VAL A 100 15.43 -1.64 -13.21
C VAL A 100 13.96 -1.53 -12.78
N VAL A 101 13.68 -0.88 -11.64
CA VAL A 101 12.35 -0.88 -11.01
C VAL A 101 11.29 -0.22 -11.88
N VAL A 102 11.52 1.01 -12.36
CA VAL A 102 10.54 1.72 -13.19
C VAL A 102 10.35 1.01 -14.55
N PRO A 103 11.40 0.60 -15.29
CA PRO A 103 11.21 -0.21 -16.51
C PRO A 103 10.47 -1.53 -16.30
N THR A 104 10.64 -2.21 -15.15
CA THR A 104 9.90 -3.45 -14.85
C THR A 104 8.38 -3.18 -14.79
N TYR A 105 7.97 -2.12 -14.09
CA TYR A 105 6.56 -1.76 -13.98
C TYR A 105 5.99 -1.19 -15.27
N THR A 106 6.74 -0.35 -15.99
CA THR A 106 6.34 0.15 -17.32
C THR A 106 6.17 -0.99 -18.33
N LEU A 107 7.07 -1.98 -18.36
CA LEU A 107 6.94 -3.13 -19.26
C LEU A 107 5.73 -4.00 -18.89
N SER A 108 5.54 -4.27 -17.60
CA SER A 108 4.37 -5.03 -17.09
C SER A 108 3.04 -4.35 -17.47
N PHE A 109 2.99 -3.03 -17.34
CA PHE A 109 1.88 -2.19 -17.79
C PHE A 109 1.65 -2.29 -19.31
N LEU A 110 2.69 -2.10 -20.12
CA LEU A 110 2.58 -2.13 -21.58
C LEU A 110 2.08 -3.49 -22.08
N LEU A 111 2.60 -4.58 -21.51
CA LEU A 111 2.16 -5.94 -21.85
C LEU A 111 0.67 -6.17 -21.55
N ILE A 112 0.17 -5.75 -20.39
CA ILE A 112 -1.22 -6.02 -19.96
C ILE A 112 -2.25 -5.07 -20.62
N GLN A 113 -1.88 -3.82 -20.93
CA GLN A 113 -2.82 -2.85 -21.51
C GLN A 113 -2.81 -2.81 -23.05
N TYR A 114 -1.66 -3.06 -23.70
CA TYR A 114 -1.49 -2.84 -25.14
C TYR A 114 -1.14 -4.11 -25.94
N THR A 115 -1.07 -5.28 -25.29
CA THR A 115 -0.96 -6.58 -25.97
C THR A 115 -2.07 -7.53 -25.54
N TYR A 116 -2.22 -8.64 -26.26
CA TYR A 116 -3.16 -9.70 -25.94
C TYR A 116 -2.81 -10.50 -24.67
N LEU A 117 -1.72 -10.18 -23.95
CA LEU A 117 -1.29 -10.96 -22.78
C LEU A 117 -2.36 -11.05 -21.68
N TYR A 118 -3.13 -9.99 -21.42
CA TYR A 118 -4.24 -10.03 -20.46
C TYR A 118 -5.29 -11.07 -20.84
N ASP A 119 -5.68 -11.06 -22.11
CA ASP A 119 -6.74 -11.89 -22.66
C ASP A 119 -6.25 -13.36 -22.72
N ILE A 120 -5.01 -13.60 -23.16
CA ILE A 120 -4.33 -14.91 -23.12
C ILE A 120 -4.22 -15.45 -21.69
N LEU A 121 -3.80 -14.64 -20.72
CA LEU A 121 -3.69 -15.07 -19.31
C LEU A 121 -5.05 -15.43 -18.73
N LYS A 122 -6.10 -14.68 -19.06
CA LYS A 122 -7.47 -14.90 -18.59
C LYS A 122 -8.10 -16.16 -19.19
N ASP A 123 -7.84 -16.43 -20.47
CA ASP A 123 -8.51 -17.51 -21.20
C ASP A 123 -7.73 -18.85 -21.15
N MET A 124 -6.39 -18.81 -21.01
CA MET A 124 -5.55 -20.01 -20.98
C MET A 124 -5.10 -20.47 -19.58
N VAL A 125 -5.12 -19.59 -18.57
CA VAL A 125 -4.73 -19.97 -17.19
C VAL A 125 -5.97 -19.98 -16.29
N PRO A 126 -6.26 -21.07 -15.56
CA PRO A 126 -7.38 -21.12 -14.62
C PRO A 126 -7.32 -19.94 -13.62
N PRO A 127 -8.37 -19.11 -13.50
CA PRO A 127 -8.29 -17.86 -12.73
C PRO A 127 -7.82 -18.02 -11.29
N ALA A 128 -8.20 -19.11 -10.62
CA ALA A 128 -7.74 -19.40 -9.25
C ALA A 128 -6.22 -19.65 -9.15
N VAL A 129 -5.61 -20.25 -10.18
CA VAL A 129 -4.16 -20.49 -10.24
C VAL A 129 -3.42 -19.19 -10.52
N LEU A 130 -3.91 -18.41 -11.49
CA LEU A 130 -3.33 -17.10 -11.84
C LEU A 130 -3.42 -16.12 -10.66
N ASP A 131 -4.60 -15.99 -10.04
CA ASP A 131 -4.80 -15.17 -8.83
C ASP A 131 -3.84 -15.58 -7.71
N SER A 132 -3.69 -16.89 -7.45
CA SER A 132 -2.84 -17.40 -6.37
C SER A 132 -1.36 -17.06 -6.58
N VAL A 133 -0.82 -17.29 -7.79
CA VAL A 133 0.58 -16.96 -8.12
C VAL A 133 0.82 -15.44 -8.01
N LEU A 134 -0.11 -14.63 -8.52
CA LEU A 134 -0.04 -13.17 -8.42
C LEU A 134 -0.15 -12.68 -6.97
N ILE A 135 -1.01 -13.29 -6.14
CA ILE A 135 -1.14 -12.99 -4.71
C ILE A 135 0.16 -13.32 -3.96
N VAL A 136 0.79 -14.46 -4.21
CA VAL A 136 2.05 -14.84 -3.53
C VAL A 136 3.19 -13.89 -3.90
N ALA A 137 3.29 -13.47 -5.17
CA ALA A 137 4.29 -12.50 -5.59
C ALA A 137 4.07 -11.11 -4.94
N ASP A 138 2.82 -10.65 -4.90
CA ASP A 138 2.39 -9.40 -4.26
C ASP A 138 2.65 -9.41 -2.74
N GLY A 139 2.22 -10.48 -2.06
CA GLY A 139 2.42 -10.66 -0.61
C GLY A 139 3.89 -10.73 -0.21
N SER A 140 4.72 -11.43 -0.98
CA SER A 140 6.16 -11.56 -0.71
C SER A 140 6.90 -10.22 -0.86
N LEU A 141 6.55 -9.41 -1.88
CA LEU A 141 7.14 -8.08 -2.05
C LEU A 141 6.65 -7.08 -0.99
N ARG A 142 5.35 -7.10 -0.64
CA ARG A 142 4.82 -6.29 0.46
C ARG A 142 5.50 -6.64 1.78
N ALA A 143 5.68 -7.93 2.08
CA ALA A 143 6.40 -8.40 3.27
C ALA A 143 7.86 -7.92 3.33
N LEU A 144 8.59 -7.97 2.20
CA LEU A 144 9.93 -7.39 2.13
C LEU A 144 9.94 -5.87 2.31
N SER A 145 8.92 -5.16 1.81
CA SER A 145 8.79 -3.71 1.99
C SER A 145 8.51 -3.36 3.47
N ILE A 146 7.56 -4.07 4.09
CA ILE A 146 7.24 -3.99 5.53
C ILE A 146 8.51 -4.21 6.37
N ALA A 147 9.25 -5.29 6.12
CA ALA A 147 10.44 -5.61 6.88
C ALA A 147 11.58 -4.61 6.64
N LYS A 148 11.99 -4.39 5.37
CA LYS A 148 13.20 -3.60 5.05
C LYS A 148 13.01 -2.08 5.16
N LEU A 149 11.88 -1.55 4.70
CA LEU A 149 11.62 -0.09 4.73
C LEU A 149 10.79 0.31 5.94
N GLY A 150 9.78 -0.48 6.31
CA GLY A 150 8.93 -0.16 7.47
C GLY A 150 9.64 -0.32 8.81
N VAL A 151 10.05 -1.55 9.14
CA VAL A 151 10.53 -1.89 10.48
C VAL A 151 12.06 -1.77 10.63
N ASP A 152 12.85 -2.38 9.74
CA ASP A 152 14.32 -2.24 9.76
C ASP A 152 14.71 -0.77 9.49
N GLY A 153 14.08 -0.13 8.50
CA GLY A 153 14.34 1.27 8.12
C GLY A 153 14.03 2.27 9.24
N SER A 154 12.95 2.08 10.00
CA SER A 154 12.64 2.93 11.16
C SER A 154 13.61 2.69 12.31
N ARG A 155 13.89 1.43 12.69
CA ARG A 155 14.95 1.10 13.66
C ARG A 155 16.26 1.82 13.32
N MET A 156 16.74 1.70 12.08
CA MET A 156 17.98 2.34 11.63
C MET A 156 17.90 3.87 11.69
N ARG A 157 16.78 4.48 11.25
CA ARG A 157 16.63 5.95 11.21
C ARG A 157 16.62 6.56 12.61
N PHE A 158 15.86 5.99 13.54
CA PHE A 158 15.78 6.48 14.92
C PHE A 158 17.04 6.16 15.73
N ALA A 159 17.67 5.00 15.53
CA ALA A 159 18.95 4.68 16.17
C ALA A 159 20.11 5.61 15.73
N ALA A 160 20.03 6.18 14.52
CA ALA A 160 21.00 7.17 14.05
C ALA A 160 20.78 8.57 14.66
N ASP A 161 19.53 8.94 14.98
CA ASP A 161 19.20 10.21 15.65
C ASP A 161 19.30 10.12 17.19
N SER A 162 19.17 8.93 17.78
CA SER A 162 19.26 8.75 19.24
C SER A 162 20.72 8.70 19.71
N HIS A 163 21.27 9.86 20.07
CA HIS A 163 22.56 9.98 20.77
C HIS A 163 22.66 9.24 22.12
N TYR A 164 21.57 8.65 22.62
CA TYR A 164 21.52 7.87 23.86
C TYR A 164 21.66 6.35 23.57
N PRO A 165 22.74 5.69 24.01
CA PRO A 165 22.79 4.23 24.02
C PRO A 165 21.74 3.70 25.01
N GLY A 166 20.83 2.85 24.54
CA GLY A 166 19.70 2.35 25.33
C GLY A 166 18.35 3.02 25.04
N ALA A 167 18.24 3.84 23.99
CA ALA A 167 16.93 4.30 23.50
C ALA A 167 15.97 3.12 23.22
N THR A 168 14.69 3.27 23.57
CA THR A 168 13.66 2.25 23.35
C THR A 168 13.37 2.07 21.85
N GLU A 169 12.92 0.88 21.44
CA GLU A 169 12.55 0.67 20.03
C GLU A 169 11.35 1.56 19.67
N PRO A 170 11.35 2.22 18.50
CA PRO A 170 10.31 3.16 18.09
C PRO A 170 9.06 2.42 17.58
N TRP A 171 8.44 1.60 18.42
CA TRP A 171 7.36 0.67 18.10
C TRP A 171 6.24 1.29 17.26
N PHE A 172 5.75 2.47 17.64
CA PHE A 172 4.72 3.16 16.86
C PHE A 172 5.18 3.42 15.41
N ALA A 173 6.40 3.91 15.22
CA ALA A 173 6.94 4.17 13.89
C ALA A 173 7.18 2.87 13.10
N MET A 174 7.68 1.81 13.75
CA MET A 174 7.88 0.49 13.15
C MET A 174 6.55 -0.09 12.61
N LEU A 175 5.49 -0.03 13.40
CA LEU A 175 4.16 -0.53 13.02
C LEU A 175 3.50 0.36 11.97
N PHE A 176 3.56 1.68 12.13
CA PHE A 176 2.95 2.66 11.22
C PHE A 176 3.63 2.66 9.84
N LEU A 177 4.95 2.70 9.80
CA LEU A 177 5.72 2.66 8.55
C LEU A 177 5.70 1.26 7.92
N GLY A 178 5.65 0.19 8.72
CA GLY A 178 5.35 -1.16 8.25
C GLY A 178 4.02 -1.21 7.49
N MET A 179 2.93 -0.80 8.14
CA MET A 179 1.60 -0.72 7.54
C MET A 179 1.62 0.10 6.25
N ILE A 180 2.14 1.32 6.27
CA ILE A 180 2.24 2.19 5.08
C ILE A 180 3.07 1.54 3.96
N SER A 181 4.18 0.86 4.28
CA SER A 181 5.00 0.19 3.27
C SER A 181 4.28 -0.99 2.61
N GLY A 182 3.40 -1.68 3.33
CA GLY A 182 2.61 -2.81 2.83
C GLY A 182 1.28 -2.47 2.13
N SER A 183 0.65 -1.34 2.46
CA SER A 183 -0.66 -0.95 1.91
C SER A 183 -0.71 0.41 1.19
N GLY A 184 0.35 1.22 1.23
CA GLY A 184 0.35 2.60 0.72
C GLY A 184 0.01 2.73 -0.77
N GLY A 185 0.32 1.72 -1.60
CA GLY A 185 -0.12 1.68 -3.00
C GLY A 185 -1.64 1.71 -3.18
N GLY A 186 -2.38 1.03 -2.31
CA GLY A 186 -3.84 1.10 -2.24
C GLY A 186 -4.33 2.44 -1.70
N MET A 187 -3.64 3.00 -0.70
CA MET A 187 -3.97 4.30 -0.11
C MET A 187 -3.89 5.43 -1.15
N TRP A 188 -2.86 5.44 -2.01
CA TRP A 188 -2.76 6.36 -3.16
C TRP A 188 -3.82 6.11 -4.22
N GLY A 189 -4.12 4.85 -4.52
CA GLY A 189 -5.17 4.44 -5.46
C GLY A 189 -6.56 4.99 -5.09
N ASP A 190 -6.90 4.97 -3.80
CA ASP A 190 -8.17 5.44 -3.27
C ASP A 190 -8.21 6.97 -3.10
N PHE A 191 -7.13 7.59 -2.61
CA PHE A 191 -7.04 9.03 -2.34
C PHE A 191 -7.10 9.89 -3.60
N LEU A 192 -6.44 9.46 -4.69
CA LEU A 192 -6.42 10.16 -5.98
C LEU A 192 -7.45 9.61 -6.98
N LYS A 193 -8.27 8.62 -6.56
CA LYS A 193 -9.18 7.83 -7.42
C LYS A 193 -8.52 7.37 -8.73
N LEU A 194 -7.32 6.81 -8.64
CA LEU A 194 -6.50 6.43 -9.80
C LEU A 194 -7.23 5.48 -10.75
N LYS A 195 -8.06 4.59 -10.20
CA LYS A 195 -8.85 3.57 -10.91
C LYS A 195 -10.12 4.10 -11.62
N THR A 196 -10.20 5.40 -11.91
CA THR A 196 -11.33 6.01 -12.63
C THR A 196 -10.83 6.87 -13.80
N HIS A 197 -11.75 7.23 -14.70
CA HIS A 197 -11.45 8.08 -15.86
C HIS A 197 -11.05 9.52 -15.49
N LYS A 198 -11.59 10.03 -14.38
CA LYS A 198 -11.34 11.38 -13.86
C LYS A 198 -10.74 11.26 -12.46
N TRP A 199 -9.43 11.43 -12.35
CA TRP A 199 -8.77 11.52 -11.05
C TRP A 199 -9.31 12.70 -10.26
N THR A 200 -9.62 12.47 -9.00
CA THR A 200 -10.09 13.47 -8.06
C THR A 200 -9.48 13.20 -6.69
N LEU A 201 -9.16 14.27 -5.95
CA LEU A 201 -8.90 14.13 -4.52
C LEU A 201 -10.21 13.71 -3.85
N SER A 202 -10.14 12.68 -3.02
CA SER A 202 -11.32 12.10 -2.38
C SER A 202 -10.96 11.63 -0.97
N THR A 203 -11.90 11.80 -0.03
CA THR A 203 -11.81 11.22 1.30
C THR A 203 -11.54 9.72 1.17
N PRO A 204 -10.37 9.23 1.60
CA PRO A 204 -9.97 7.87 1.31
C PRO A 204 -10.75 6.88 2.19
N SER A 205 -11.00 5.67 1.69
CA SER A 205 -11.76 4.64 2.41
C SER A 205 -11.20 4.35 3.81
N TRP A 206 -9.87 4.43 3.96
CA TRP A 206 -9.17 4.21 5.20
C TRP A 206 -9.38 5.29 6.28
N ALA A 207 -9.93 6.45 5.94
CA ALA A 207 -10.24 7.51 6.91
C ALA A 207 -11.54 7.21 7.69
N SER A 208 -12.45 6.39 7.13
CA SER A 208 -13.66 5.94 7.84
C SER A 208 -13.54 4.52 8.38
N ALA A 209 -12.83 3.61 7.69
CA ALA A 209 -12.60 2.25 8.18
C ALA A 209 -11.27 1.66 7.68
N ALA A 210 -10.45 1.15 8.61
CA ALA A 210 -9.18 0.49 8.27
C ALA A 210 -9.39 -0.69 7.31
N THR A 211 -8.84 -0.57 6.09
CA THR A 211 -9.01 -1.55 5.01
C THR A 211 -8.35 -2.89 5.35
N TYR A 212 -8.79 -3.97 4.70
CA TYR A 212 -8.18 -5.30 4.87
C TYR A 212 -6.67 -5.27 4.63
N ASP A 213 -6.23 -4.62 3.53
CA ASP A 213 -4.82 -4.55 3.15
C ASP A 213 -3.97 -3.82 4.21
N MET A 214 -4.52 -2.79 4.87
CA MET A 214 -3.86 -2.13 6.02
C MET A 214 -3.79 -3.03 7.25
N LYS A 215 -4.89 -3.74 7.57
CA LYS A 215 -4.92 -4.71 8.69
C LYS A 215 -3.90 -5.83 8.49
N ALA A 216 -3.80 -6.38 7.28
CA ALA A 216 -2.84 -7.41 6.93
C ALA A 216 -1.39 -6.89 6.96
N ALA A 217 -1.13 -5.68 6.45
CA ALA A 217 0.18 -5.05 6.52
C ALA A 217 0.61 -4.73 7.97
N LEU A 218 -0.32 -4.22 8.79
CA LEU A 218 -0.08 -3.94 10.22
C LEU A 218 0.20 -5.21 11.03
N LEU A 219 -0.58 -6.28 10.82
CA LEU A 219 -0.35 -7.57 11.49
C LEU A 219 0.98 -8.20 11.07
N SER A 220 1.34 -8.10 9.79
CA SER A 220 2.63 -8.56 9.27
C SER A 220 3.80 -7.73 9.81
N ALA A 221 3.62 -6.41 9.96
CA ALA A 221 4.59 -5.51 10.58
C ALA A 221 4.77 -5.81 12.08
N PHE A 222 3.68 -6.06 12.80
CA PHE A 222 3.71 -6.46 14.21
C PHE A 222 4.42 -7.79 14.40
N PHE A 223 4.07 -8.82 13.62
CA PHE A 223 4.74 -10.11 13.65
C PHE A 223 6.25 -9.99 13.40
N TYR A 224 6.66 -9.21 12.38
CA TYR A 224 8.08 -8.99 12.10
C TYR A 224 8.78 -8.23 13.23
N ALA A 225 8.20 -7.12 13.70
CA ALA A 225 8.75 -6.31 14.77
C ALA A 225 8.96 -7.13 16.06
N ALA A 226 7.94 -7.90 16.47
CA ALA A 226 7.97 -8.76 17.64
C ALA A 226 8.99 -9.91 17.53
N SER A 227 8.99 -10.65 16.42
CA SER A 227 9.89 -11.79 16.22
C SER A 227 11.39 -11.44 16.19
N THR A 228 11.72 -10.17 15.92
CA THR A 228 13.11 -9.66 15.95
C THR A 228 13.35 -8.56 17.00
N SER A 229 12.50 -8.40 18.01
CA SER A 229 12.70 -7.40 19.07
C SER A 229 13.28 -8.03 20.34
N PRO A 230 14.49 -7.60 20.78
CA PRO A 230 15.02 -7.98 22.09
C PRO A 230 14.12 -7.49 23.23
N GLN A 231 13.47 -6.33 23.05
CA GLN A 231 12.59 -5.74 24.05
C GLN A 231 11.31 -6.57 24.19
N PHE A 232 10.67 -6.98 23.08
CA PHE A 232 9.52 -7.88 23.13
C PHE A 232 9.86 -9.24 23.78
N TYR A 233 11.01 -9.82 23.42
CA TYR A 233 11.48 -11.06 24.04
C TYR A 233 11.69 -10.90 25.55
N SER A 234 12.33 -9.82 25.99
CA SER A 234 12.53 -9.54 27.41
C SER A 234 11.21 -9.34 28.18
N LEU A 235 10.19 -8.73 27.56
CA LEU A 235 8.87 -8.57 28.18
C LEU A 235 8.11 -9.90 28.33
N LEU A 236 8.29 -10.85 27.40
CA LEU A 236 7.69 -12.18 27.51
C LEU A 236 8.36 -13.06 28.57
N HIS A 237 9.65 -12.87 28.84
CA HIS A 237 10.43 -13.75 29.73
C HIS A 237 10.74 -13.18 31.11
N ASN A 238 10.81 -11.85 31.29
CA ASN A 238 11.06 -11.23 32.61
C ASN A 238 9.82 -11.22 33.53
N GLY A 239 8.68 -11.77 33.09
CA GLY A 239 7.39 -11.68 33.78
C GLY A 239 7.20 -12.60 34.99
N GLY A 240 8.22 -13.26 35.54
CA GLY A 240 7.96 -14.28 36.57
C GLY A 240 9.11 -14.94 37.35
N SER A 241 10.33 -14.41 37.43
CA SER A 241 11.37 -15.04 38.28
C SER A 241 12.48 -14.11 38.78
N ASP A 242 12.43 -13.73 40.07
CA ASP A 242 13.58 -13.19 40.81
C ASP A 242 14.65 -14.28 41.13
N ASP A 243 14.32 -15.57 40.94
CA ASP A 243 15.23 -16.72 41.14
C ASP A 243 16.15 -17.03 39.93
N ALA A 244 16.17 -16.16 38.90
CA ALA A 244 16.85 -16.41 37.62
C ALA A 244 18.37 -16.63 37.70
N ASP A 245 19.03 -16.22 38.79
CA ASP A 245 20.49 -16.29 38.99
C ASP A 245 21.08 -17.72 39.06
N LYS A 246 20.26 -18.78 39.10
CA LYS A 246 20.73 -20.15 39.46
C LYS A 246 20.77 -21.18 38.33
N GLU A 247 20.05 -21.01 37.22
CA GLU A 247 20.07 -21.96 36.09
C GLU A 247 20.48 -21.31 34.76
N GLY A 248 21.73 -20.84 34.71
CA GLY A 248 22.34 -20.40 33.45
C GLY A 248 22.62 -21.59 32.53
N GLY A 249 21.96 -21.69 31.37
CA GLY A 249 22.37 -22.70 30.37
C GLY A 249 21.45 -23.13 29.23
N PHE A 250 20.28 -22.52 28.97
CA PHE A 250 19.57 -22.81 27.70
C PHE A 250 18.68 -21.68 27.17
N VAL A 251 17.78 -21.14 28.00
CA VAL A 251 16.72 -20.19 27.54
C VAL A 251 17.28 -18.84 27.07
N ALA A 252 18.49 -18.46 27.51
CA ALA A 252 19.14 -17.20 27.16
C ALA A 252 19.52 -17.03 25.66
N HIS A 253 19.37 -18.06 24.82
CA HIS A 253 19.67 -18.00 23.37
C HIS A 253 18.50 -18.46 22.45
N GLY A 254 17.39 -18.94 23.00
CA GLY A 254 16.31 -19.57 22.21
C GLY A 254 15.25 -18.63 21.62
N GLY A 255 15.44 -17.32 21.69
CA GLY A 255 14.32 -16.37 21.77
C GLY A 255 13.89 -15.60 20.54
N MET A 256 14.82 -15.21 19.67
CA MET A 256 14.56 -14.34 18.52
C MET A 256 14.77 -15.10 17.22
N LEU A 257 13.90 -14.85 16.23
CA LEU A 257 14.15 -15.34 14.88
C LEU A 257 15.33 -14.59 14.26
N GLU A 258 16.15 -15.29 13.46
CA GLU A 258 17.13 -14.60 12.62
C GLU A 258 16.41 -13.65 11.67
N THR A 259 17.02 -12.52 11.28
CA THR A 259 16.34 -11.53 10.43
C THR A 259 15.98 -12.07 9.04
N SER A 260 16.58 -13.19 8.63
CA SER A 260 16.23 -14.00 7.44
C SER A 260 14.95 -14.82 7.68
N ASP A 261 14.94 -15.68 8.71
CA ASP A 261 13.77 -16.46 9.19
C ASP A 261 12.55 -15.58 9.43
N ALA A 262 12.73 -14.46 10.12
CA ALA A 262 11.67 -13.50 10.40
C ALA A 262 11.10 -12.91 9.10
N LYS A 263 11.95 -12.50 8.14
CA LYS A 263 11.50 -12.00 6.83
C LYS A 263 10.73 -13.07 6.06
N ALA A 264 11.20 -14.31 6.06
CA ALA A 264 10.55 -15.44 5.40
C ALA A 264 9.19 -15.77 6.06
N MET A 265 9.10 -15.79 7.39
CA MET A 265 7.84 -15.96 8.11
C MET A 265 6.87 -14.81 7.84
N THR A 266 7.34 -13.55 7.76
CA THR A 266 6.49 -12.40 7.38
C THR A 266 5.95 -12.50 5.95
N MET A 267 6.72 -13.08 5.01
CA MET A 267 6.19 -13.41 3.67
C MET A 267 5.04 -14.41 3.77
N LEU A 268 5.23 -15.49 4.54
CA LEU A 268 4.21 -16.53 4.72
C LEU A 268 2.94 -15.97 5.39
N VAL A 269 3.07 -15.14 6.43
CA VAL A 269 1.96 -14.43 7.08
C VAL A 269 1.21 -13.54 6.08
N MET A 270 1.91 -12.67 5.37
CA MET A 270 1.28 -11.74 4.42
C MET A 270 0.61 -12.47 3.25
N CYS A 271 1.22 -13.52 2.71
CA CYS A 271 0.63 -14.35 1.65
C CYS A 271 -0.60 -15.12 2.16
N THR A 272 -0.55 -15.69 3.37
CA THR A 272 -1.67 -16.42 3.98
C THR A 272 -2.89 -15.51 4.17
N LEU A 273 -2.68 -14.27 4.63
CA LEU A 273 -3.75 -13.28 4.80
C LEU A 273 -4.37 -12.90 3.44
N LEU A 274 -3.56 -12.56 2.44
CA LEU A 274 -4.06 -12.20 1.11
C LEU A 274 -4.77 -13.36 0.39
N LEU A 275 -4.31 -14.60 0.57
CA LEU A 275 -4.99 -15.81 0.06
C LEU A 275 -6.29 -16.09 0.82
N GLY A 276 -6.30 -15.93 2.15
CA GLY A 276 -7.49 -16.08 2.99
C GLY A 276 -8.62 -15.14 2.58
N LYS A 277 -8.31 -13.85 2.35
CA LYS A 277 -9.24 -12.85 1.78
C LYS A 277 -9.86 -13.34 0.47
N ARG A 278 -9.05 -13.88 -0.43
CA ARG A 278 -9.51 -14.36 -1.76
C ARG A 278 -10.39 -15.61 -1.64
N ALA A 279 -10.08 -16.50 -0.70
CA ALA A 279 -10.92 -17.66 -0.38
C ALA A 279 -12.28 -17.23 0.20
N GLU A 280 -12.31 -16.27 1.12
CA GLU A 280 -13.53 -15.69 1.70
C GLU A 280 -14.43 -15.08 0.60
N GLU A 281 -13.88 -14.22 -0.26
CA GLU A 281 -14.59 -13.66 -1.43
C GLU A 281 -15.22 -14.75 -2.31
N THR A 282 -14.49 -15.84 -2.55
CA THR A 282 -14.92 -16.95 -3.40
C THR A 282 -16.04 -17.77 -2.75
N VAL A 283 -15.93 -18.05 -1.44
CA VAL A 283 -16.96 -18.74 -0.66
C VAL A 283 -18.25 -17.91 -0.60
N VAL A 284 -18.15 -16.60 -0.39
CA VAL A 284 -19.31 -15.68 -0.37
C VAL A 284 -19.99 -15.59 -1.75
N GLN A 285 -19.24 -15.59 -2.85
CA GLN A 285 -19.81 -15.64 -4.20
C GLN A 285 -20.51 -16.98 -4.47
N LEU A 286 -19.90 -18.10 -4.07
CA LEU A 286 -20.47 -19.43 -4.21
C LEU A 286 -21.78 -19.57 -3.41
N ALA A 287 -21.81 -19.13 -2.15
CA ALA A 287 -23.00 -19.15 -1.30
C ALA A 287 -24.17 -18.35 -1.92
N LYS A 288 -23.89 -17.15 -2.46
CA LYS A 288 -24.90 -16.34 -3.16
C LYS A 288 -25.47 -17.04 -4.40
N SER A 289 -24.65 -17.78 -5.15
CA SER A 289 -25.11 -18.54 -6.33
C SER A 289 -26.04 -19.71 -5.97
N PHE A 290 -25.84 -20.37 -4.82
CA PHE A 290 -26.78 -21.37 -4.33
C PHE A 290 -28.11 -20.74 -3.87
N GLN A 291 -28.06 -19.59 -3.20
CA GLN A 291 -29.26 -18.88 -2.74
C GLN A 291 -30.13 -18.34 -3.88
N SER A 292 -29.53 -17.84 -4.97
CA SER A 292 -30.29 -17.42 -6.15
C SER A 292 -31.01 -18.61 -6.81
N ASN A 293 -30.32 -19.74 -6.96
CA ASN A 293 -30.87 -20.91 -7.65
C ASN A 293 -32.02 -21.58 -6.86
N ALA A 294 -31.90 -21.60 -5.52
CA ALA A 294 -32.98 -22.07 -4.63
C ALA A 294 -34.25 -21.20 -4.75
N THR A 295 -34.10 -19.90 -5.01
CA THR A 295 -35.24 -18.98 -5.15
C THR A 295 -35.99 -19.22 -6.47
N THR A 296 -35.29 -19.51 -7.57
CA THR A 296 -35.91 -19.79 -8.88
C THR A 296 -36.72 -21.09 -8.92
N THR A 297 -36.43 -22.04 -8.03
CA THR A 297 -37.19 -23.31 -7.93
C THR A 297 -38.46 -23.22 -7.10
N ALA A 298 -38.76 -22.06 -6.51
CA ALA A 298 -40.07 -21.77 -5.91
C ALA A 298 -41.13 -21.59 -7.01
N ILE A 299 -41.68 -22.71 -7.50
CA ILE A 299 -42.81 -22.74 -8.44
C ILE A 299 -43.90 -21.82 -7.90
N PRO A 300 -44.30 -20.74 -8.61
CA PRO A 300 -45.25 -19.78 -8.08
C PRO A 300 -46.56 -20.50 -7.77
N PRO A 301 -47.16 -20.31 -6.58
CA PRO A 301 -48.31 -21.07 -6.13
C PRO A 301 -49.41 -20.96 -7.18
N ARG A 302 -49.77 -22.10 -7.77
CA ARG A 302 -50.57 -22.23 -8.99
C ARG A 302 -51.96 -21.65 -8.78
N LYS A 303 -52.10 -20.32 -8.98
CA LYS A 303 -53.35 -19.56 -8.81
C LYS A 303 -54.46 -20.33 -9.52
N SER A 304 -55.38 -20.90 -8.73
CA SER A 304 -56.47 -21.70 -9.27
C SER A 304 -57.30 -20.81 -10.21
N LEU A 305 -57.37 -21.18 -11.49
CA LEU A 305 -58.17 -20.49 -12.50
C LEU A 305 -59.66 -20.63 -12.15
N ARG A 306 -60.15 -19.74 -11.30
CA ARG A 306 -61.57 -19.63 -10.95
C ARG A 306 -62.27 -19.00 -12.14
N SER A 307 -62.84 -19.84 -13.00
CA SER A 307 -63.49 -19.45 -14.25
C SER A 307 -64.74 -18.60 -13.99
N SER A 308 -64.62 -17.27 -14.09
CA SER A 308 -65.74 -16.34 -14.27
C SER A 308 -65.99 -16.17 -15.76
N SER A 309 -67.15 -16.63 -16.24
CA SER A 309 -67.49 -16.64 -17.66
C SER A 309 -68.13 -15.33 -18.15
N THR A 310 -67.95 -15.06 -19.44
CA THR A 310 -68.91 -14.38 -20.34
C THR A 310 -69.56 -13.05 -19.91
N ALA A 311 -69.07 -11.97 -20.51
CA ALA A 311 -69.92 -10.94 -21.12
C ALA A 311 -69.21 -10.38 -22.36
N ALA A 312 -69.90 -10.22 -23.49
CA ALA A 312 -69.29 -9.79 -24.76
C ALA A 312 -70.09 -8.67 -25.43
N SER A 313 -69.43 -7.53 -25.69
CA SER A 313 -69.97 -6.38 -26.44
C SER A 313 -68.83 -5.38 -26.72
N LYS A 314 -68.71 -4.63 -27.83
CA LYS A 314 -69.24 -4.72 -29.20
C LYS A 314 -68.55 -3.64 -30.06
N LYS A 315 -68.24 -3.96 -31.33
CA LYS A 315 -68.04 -3.09 -32.54
C LYS A 315 -68.27 -1.56 -32.34
N LYS A 316 -67.49 -0.63 -32.91
CA LYS A 316 -67.40 -0.33 -34.38
C LYS A 316 -66.54 0.95 -34.63
N HIS A 317 -66.13 1.16 -35.90
CA HIS A 317 -65.64 2.41 -36.54
C HIS A 317 -64.23 2.90 -36.14
N ASP A 318 -63.38 3.42 -37.06
CA ASP A 318 -63.49 4.53 -38.05
C ASP A 318 -63.52 5.90 -37.30
N ASP A 319 -62.79 6.95 -37.68
CA ASP A 319 -61.97 7.18 -38.88
C ASP A 319 -60.87 8.26 -38.61
N GLU A 320 -60.31 8.84 -39.69
CA GLU A 320 -59.74 10.21 -39.79
C GLU A 320 -58.27 10.48 -39.38
N ILE A 321 -57.81 11.63 -39.89
CA ILE A 321 -56.42 12.14 -39.98
C ILE A 321 -56.37 13.44 -39.19
N GLU A 322 -55.28 13.69 -38.46
CA GLU A 322 -54.82 15.07 -38.25
C GLU A 322 -53.29 15.08 -38.14
N GLU A 323 -52.66 15.93 -38.98
CA GLU A 323 -51.30 16.41 -38.77
C GLU A 323 -51.41 17.67 -37.91
N ASP A 324 -50.59 17.80 -36.87
CA ASP A 324 -50.29 19.11 -36.28
C ASP A 324 -48.90 19.07 -35.64
N ASP A 325 -48.08 20.07 -35.97
CA ASP A 325 -46.86 20.39 -35.23
C ASP A 325 -47.25 21.10 -33.92
N ASP A 326 -46.65 20.74 -32.79
CA ASP A 326 -46.51 21.74 -31.73
C ASP A 326 -45.23 21.58 -30.88
N GLU A 327 -44.64 22.72 -30.54
CA GLU A 327 -43.39 22.88 -29.83
C GLU A 327 -43.68 23.34 -28.40
N SER A 328 -43.14 22.68 -27.36
CA SER A 328 -42.64 23.29 -26.10
C SER A 328 -42.67 22.36 -24.84
N SER A 329 -42.12 22.91 -23.74
CA SER A 329 -42.60 22.68 -22.37
C SER A 329 -42.16 21.40 -21.62
N TYR A 330 -40.87 21.11 -21.59
CA TYR A 330 -40.28 20.29 -20.52
C TYR A 330 -40.37 20.99 -19.16
N LYS A 331 -41.42 20.69 -18.38
CA LYS A 331 -41.49 21.05 -16.95
C LYS A 331 -40.70 20.04 -16.10
N PRO A 332 -39.92 20.50 -15.10
CA PRO A 332 -39.22 19.59 -14.18
C PRO A 332 -40.19 18.95 -13.19
N LEU A 333 -40.13 17.62 -13.03
CA LEU A 333 -40.90 16.88 -12.03
C LEU A 333 -40.23 16.92 -10.66
N THR A 334 -40.80 17.67 -9.72
CA THR A 334 -40.43 17.65 -8.30
C THR A 334 -41.26 16.63 -7.53
N ARG A 335 -40.57 15.64 -6.93
CA ARG A 335 -41.14 14.67 -5.96
C ARG A 335 -39.97 14.16 -5.11
N ARG A 336 -39.75 14.57 -3.86
CA ARG A 336 -40.61 14.82 -2.67
C ARG A 336 -41.16 13.55 -2.02
N GLY A 337 -40.66 13.28 -0.81
CA GLY A 337 -41.30 12.47 0.22
C GLY A 337 -40.92 10.99 0.24
N PHE A 338 -39.96 10.63 1.09
CA PHE A 338 -40.04 9.41 1.88
C PHE A 338 -39.23 9.57 3.19
N ASP A 339 -39.79 10.40 4.07
CA ASP A 339 -39.34 10.60 5.44
C ASP A 339 -40.37 9.94 6.38
N ASP A 340 -39.92 9.04 7.25
CA ASP A 340 -40.54 8.51 8.48
C ASP A 340 -39.94 7.13 8.82
N ALA A 341 -39.76 6.72 10.07
CA ALA A 341 -39.62 7.45 11.33
C ALA A 341 -39.17 6.45 12.42
N THR A 342 -38.33 6.86 13.37
CA THR A 342 -38.59 6.77 14.82
C THR A 342 -37.40 7.34 15.60
N GLU A 343 -37.66 8.34 16.44
CA GLU A 343 -36.78 8.74 17.53
C GLU A 343 -36.90 7.81 18.75
N GLU A 344 -35.94 7.88 19.66
CA GLU A 344 -36.23 7.93 21.09
C GLU A 344 -35.27 8.98 21.72
N GLU A 345 -35.80 9.79 22.64
CA GLU A 345 -35.13 10.97 23.21
C GLU A 345 -34.61 10.72 24.64
N GLY A 346 -33.92 11.70 25.22
CA GLY A 346 -33.58 11.77 26.65
C GLY A 346 -32.07 11.75 26.94
N GLU A 347 -31.50 12.65 27.74
CA GLU A 347 -32.05 13.77 28.53
C GLU A 347 -31.06 14.96 28.53
N GLU A 348 -31.55 16.16 28.87
CA GLU A 348 -30.78 17.40 29.01
C GLU A 348 -30.42 17.65 30.49
N GLU A 349 -29.31 18.36 30.77
CA GLU A 349 -29.16 19.19 31.98
C GLU A 349 -28.17 20.34 31.70
N GLU A 350 -28.32 21.47 32.40
CA GLU A 350 -27.83 22.81 31.98
C GLU A 350 -26.70 23.39 32.87
N GLU A 351 -26.52 24.72 32.81
CA GLU A 351 -25.72 25.63 33.66
C GLU A 351 -24.17 25.59 33.46
N GLU A 352 -23.52 26.69 33.01
CA GLU A 352 -23.26 28.00 33.66
C GLU A 352 -22.09 27.97 34.67
N ASP A 353 -21.18 28.95 34.79
CA ASP A 353 -20.81 30.12 33.95
C ASP A 353 -19.38 30.61 34.37
N GLU A 354 -18.78 31.61 33.68
CA GLU A 354 -18.02 32.76 34.26
C GLU A 354 -17.16 33.57 33.25
N GLU A 355 -17.42 34.89 33.17
CA GLU A 355 -16.50 35.95 32.68
C GLU A 355 -15.64 36.54 33.85
N GLN A 356 -14.70 37.50 33.76
CA GLN A 356 -14.24 38.53 32.78
C GLN A 356 -12.72 38.80 33.12
N GLU A 357 -11.91 39.76 32.63
CA GLU A 357 -12.04 41.01 31.85
C GLU A 357 -10.67 41.40 31.21
N ALA A 358 -10.54 42.65 30.73
CA ALA A 358 -9.26 43.29 30.32
C ALA A 358 -8.47 43.89 31.52
N LYS A 359 -7.65 44.96 31.54
CA LYS A 359 -7.49 46.29 30.86
C LYS A 359 -6.08 46.84 31.28
N LYS A 360 -5.40 47.86 30.70
CA LYS A 360 -5.52 48.75 29.52
C LYS A 360 -4.18 49.55 29.35
N THR A 361 -3.94 50.20 28.19
CA THR A 361 -2.99 51.35 27.99
C THR A 361 -1.45 51.07 28.16
N THR A 362 -0.47 51.88 27.71
CA THR A 362 -0.45 53.33 27.37
C THR A 362 0.51 53.76 26.22
N ARG A 363 -0.06 54.47 25.24
CA ARG A 363 0.43 55.60 24.41
C ARG A 363 1.80 56.28 24.76
N GLY A 364 2.63 56.55 23.74
CA GLY A 364 3.66 57.63 23.79
C GLY A 364 4.84 57.46 22.79
N GLY A 365 5.28 58.52 22.11
CA GLY A 365 6.40 58.47 21.14
C GLY A 365 7.42 59.61 21.32
N GLY A 366 8.69 59.43 20.92
CA GLY A 366 9.78 60.31 21.39
C GLY A 366 11.15 60.35 20.67
N ARG A 367 11.19 60.42 19.33
CA ARG A 367 12.18 61.19 18.53
C ARG A 367 13.63 61.35 19.07
N LYS A 368 14.64 60.67 18.48
CA LYS A 368 15.90 61.32 17.97
C LYS A 368 16.82 60.42 17.11
N LYS A 369 17.57 61.13 16.26
CA LYS A 369 18.51 60.76 15.18
C LYS A 369 19.70 59.84 15.56
N SER A 370 20.39 59.40 14.50
CA SER A 370 21.85 59.12 14.37
C SER A 370 22.39 57.78 14.91
N SER A 371 23.46 57.20 14.36
CA SER A 371 24.05 57.29 13.00
C SER A 371 25.20 56.27 12.84
N THR A 372 25.43 55.76 11.62
CA THR A 372 26.73 55.27 11.10
C THR A 372 27.44 54.12 11.85
N THR A 373 27.73 53.01 11.14
CA THR A 373 29.11 52.58 10.79
C THR A 373 29.14 51.09 10.46
N THR A 374 29.59 50.75 9.25
CA THR A 374 29.94 49.38 8.85
C THR A 374 31.35 49.05 9.33
N THR A 375 31.60 47.85 9.87
CA THR A 375 32.99 47.35 9.97
C THR A 375 33.05 45.85 9.77
N THR A 376 33.79 45.45 8.74
CA THR A 376 34.17 44.06 8.42
C THR A 376 35.33 43.63 9.31
N THR A 377 35.41 42.35 9.70
CA THR A 377 36.66 41.80 10.23
C THR A 377 36.94 40.40 9.70
N THR A 378 37.85 40.31 8.73
CA THR A 378 38.49 39.05 8.31
C THR A 378 39.51 38.63 9.37
N THR A 379 39.78 37.34 9.55
CA THR A 379 40.98 36.91 10.27
C THR A 379 41.50 35.58 9.71
N THR A 380 42.82 35.46 9.59
CA THR A 380 43.46 34.45 8.74
C THR A 380 44.69 33.86 9.42
N SER A 381 44.76 32.52 9.49
CA SER A 381 45.98 31.69 9.62
C SER A 381 46.98 31.94 10.76
N ARG A 382 47.31 30.86 11.50
CA ARG A 382 48.73 30.51 11.70
C ARG A 382 48.98 29.01 11.92
N ARG A 383 50.18 28.56 11.52
CA ARG A 383 50.74 27.19 11.64
C ARG A 383 51.86 27.14 12.69
N SER A 384 51.94 26.04 13.44
CA SER A 384 53.15 25.33 13.96
C SER A 384 52.64 24.04 14.65
N ALA A 385 53.12 22.80 14.44
CA ALA A 385 54.48 22.23 14.51
C ALA A 385 55.09 22.34 15.93
N LYS A 386 55.71 21.31 16.54
CA LYS A 386 56.36 20.08 15.98
C LYS A 386 56.62 19.01 17.08
N SER A 387 56.76 17.72 16.69
CA SER A 387 57.52 16.60 17.35
C SER A 387 57.07 16.06 18.74
N ALA A 388 57.35 14.79 19.14
CA ALA A 388 57.68 13.53 18.41
C ALA A 388 57.78 12.31 19.38
N SER A 389 57.66 11.07 18.84
CA SER A 389 57.99 9.75 19.45
C SER A 389 57.12 9.30 20.66
N VAL A 390 56.97 8.01 21.03
CA VAL A 390 57.78 6.79 20.82
C VAL A 390 56.89 5.56 20.45
N GLU A 391 57.47 4.58 19.74
CA GLU A 391 56.94 3.26 19.31
C GLU A 391 57.71 2.12 20.07
N PRO A 392 57.48 0.78 19.90
CA PRO A 392 56.48 0.05 19.09
C PRO A 392 55.81 -1.15 19.82
N SER A 393 54.94 -1.90 19.11
CA SER A 393 55.03 -3.38 19.05
C SER A 393 54.22 -3.93 17.86
N SER A 394 54.52 -5.16 17.43
CA SER A 394 54.17 -5.69 16.11
C SER A 394 53.12 -6.80 16.12
N SER A 395 52.30 -6.86 15.06
CA SER A 395 51.85 -8.14 14.50
C SER A 395 51.68 -7.99 12.97
N GLU A 396 52.21 -8.95 12.21
CA GLU A 396 52.15 -8.93 10.74
C GLU A 396 51.05 -9.86 10.23
N VAL A 397 50.32 -9.43 9.19
CA VAL A 397 49.41 -10.29 8.42
C VAL A 397 49.66 -10.05 6.93
N PRO A 398 50.00 -11.09 6.12
CA PRO A 398 50.45 -10.90 4.74
C PRO A 398 49.28 -10.61 3.79
N LEU A 399 49.25 -9.39 3.23
CA LEU A 399 48.30 -9.01 2.18
C LEU A 399 48.71 -9.57 0.81
N THR A 400 47.87 -10.44 0.24
CA THR A 400 48.10 -11.05 -1.08
C THR A 400 48.02 -10.01 -2.22
N ARG A 401 49.11 -9.91 -2.98
CA ARG A 401 49.35 -8.89 -4.02
C ARG A 401 48.55 -9.14 -5.29
N SER A 402 47.38 -8.51 -5.41
CA SER A 402 46.55 -8.57 -6.64
C SER A 402 47.21 -7.86 -7.83
N THR A 403 47.40 -8.59 -8.94
CA THR A 403 48.00 -8.09 -10.18
C THR A 403 46.96 -7.42 -11.08
N ARG A 404 46.94 -6.08 -11.14
CA ARG A 404 46.18 -5.35 -12.16
C ARG A 404 46.68 -5.69 -13.57
N LEU A 405 45.84 -6.29 -14.41
CA LEU A 405 46.09 -6.34 -15.85
C LEU A 405 46.09 -4.91 -16.44
N ARG A 406 47.03 -4.67 -17.35
CA ARG A 406 47.20 -3.40 -18.07
C ARG A 406 46.42 -3.47 -19.38
N LYS A 407 45.51 -2.52 -19.65
CA LYS A 407 44.86 -2.43 -20.96
C LYS A 407 45.93 -2.14 -22.04
N PRO A 408 45.87 -2.77 -23.23
CA PRO A 408 46.68 -2.36 -24.37
C PRO A 408 46.17 -1.03 -24.91
N THR A 409 47.08 -0.08 -25.16
CA THR A 409 46.76 1.16 -25.87
C THR A 409 46.74 0.87 -27.37
N ARG A 410 45.65 1.25 -28.07
CA ARG A 410 45.57 1.19 -29.53
C ARG A 410 45.93 2.55 -30.12
N GLN A 411 47.02 2.60 -30.87
CA GLN A 411 47.30 3.63 -31.86
C GLN A 411 48.00 2.96 -33.06
N GLU A 412 47.92 3.60 -34.22
CA GLU A 412 48.10 2.98 -35.53
C GLU A 412 49.25 3.64 -36.30
N LEU A 413 49.79 2.90 -37.28
CA LEU A 413 50.91 3.24 -38.19
C LEU A 413 52.31 3.27 -37.56
#